data_AF-A0A9W6M038-F1
#
_entry.id   AF-A0A9W6M038-F1
#
_cell.length_a   1.000
_cell.length_b   1.000
_cell.length_c   1.000
_cell.angle_alpha   90.00
_cell.angle_beta   90.00
_cell.angle_gamma   90.00
#
_symmetry.space_group_name_H-M   'P 1'
#
loop_
_entity.id
_entity.type
_entity.pdbx_description
1 polymer ?
#
loop_
_entity_poly.entity_id
_entity_poly.type
_entity_poly.pdbx_seq_one_letter_code
_entity_poly.pdbx_strand_id
1 'polypeptide(L)'
;MPYVPESGRQIAHVLIDAVMAYDADGDDTQNARAVSLALETLGDLGAVTVTTHPDADTVRVDASDLLGATIVSMLWLVDQLAEATGSSEEEVAAALREFMDD
;
A
#
# COMPACT_ATOMS: atom_id res chain seq x y z
N MET A 1 0.15 16.15 -8.55
CA MET A 1 0.33 14.72 -8.24
C MET A 1 1.60 14.20 -8.91
N PRO A 2 2.42 13.40 -8.21
CA PRO A 2 3.55 12.70 -8.83
C PRO A 2 3.04 11.76 -9.93
N TYR A 3 3.83 11.59 -10.99
CA TYR A 3 3.53 10.65 -12.06
C TYR A 3 3.69 9.21 -11.54
N VAL A 4 2.62 8.42 -11.62
CA VAL A 4 2.64 6.99 -11.30
C VAL A 4 2.67 6.20 -12.62
N PRO A 5 3.69 5.35 -12.85
CA PRO A 5 3.73 4.44 -13.98
C PRO A 5 2.48 3.55 -14.05
N GLU A 6 2.20 2.98 -15.21
CA GLU A 6 1.02 2.12 -15.38
C GLU A 6 1.01 0.94 -14.40
N SER A 7 2.16 0.30 -14.17
CA SER A 7 2.36 -0.75 -13.17
C SER A 7 1.98 -0.28 -11.76
N GLY A 8 2.49 0.89 -11.34
CA GLY A 8 2.15 1.51 -10.06
C GLY A 8 0.65 1.81 -9.92
N ARG A 9 -0.05 2.19 -10.99
CA ARG A 9 -1.51 2.41 -10.94
C ARG A 9 -2.28 1.11 -10.75
N GLN A 10 -1.89 0.04 -11.44
CA GLN A 10 -2.53 -1.27 -11.28
C GLN A 10 -2.33 -1.80 -9.86
N ILE A 11 -1.12 -1.66 -9.32
CA ILE A 11 -0.82 -1.99 -7.92
C ILE A 11 -1.67 -1.16 -6.95
N ALA A 12 -1.84 0.15 -7.20
CA ALA A 12 -2.69 1.00 -6.37
C ALA A 12 -4.16 0.51 -6.35
N HIS A 13 -4.71 0.10 -7.49
CA HIS A 13 -6.07 -0.46 -7.54
C HIS A 13 -6.18 -1.73 -6.69
N VAL A 14 -5.22 -2.66 -6.78
CA VAL A 14 -5.23 -3.88 -5.97
C VAL A 14 -5.20 -3.57 -4.48
N LEU A 15 -4.39 -2.59 -4.06
CA LEU A 15 -4.35 -2.14 -2.66
C LEU A 15 -5.70 -1.55 -2.21
N ILE A 16 -6.35 -0.76 -3.06
CA ILE A 16 -7.67 -0.17 -2.76
C ILE A 16 -8.75 -1.26 -2.70
N ASP A 17 -8.74 -2.21 -3.65
CA ASP A 17 -9.67 -3.34 -3.67
C ASP A 17 -9.50 -4.20 -2.41
N ALA A 18 -8.27 -4.38 -1.92
CA ALA A 18 -8.00 -5.08 -0.67
C ALA A 18 -8.61 -4.37 0.54
N VAL A 19 -8.50 -3.03 0.61
CA VAL A 19 -9.14 -2.23 1.67
C VAL A 19 -10.65 -2.35 1.60
N MET A 20 -11.24 -2.32 0.40
CA MET A 20 -12.69 -2.45 0.22
C MET A 20 -13.22 -3.86 0.54
N ALA A 21 -12.40 -4.89 0.34
CA ALA A 21 -12.75 -6.26 0.65
C ALA A 21 -12.54 -6.63 2.13
N TYR A 22 -11.72 -5.85 2.85
CA TYR A 22 -11.48 -6.02 4.28
C TYR A 22 -12.66 -5.47 5.08
N ASP A 23 -13.33 -6.34 5.83
CA ASP A 23 -14.45 -5.97 6.70
C ASP A 23 -13.97 -5.98 8.16
N ALA A 24 -13.89 -4.81 8.78
CA ALA A 24 -13.42 -4.68 10.16
C ALA A 24 -14.30 -5.42 11.18
N ASP A 25 -15.58 -5.62 10.88
CA ASP A 25 -16.54 -6.36 11.71
C ASP A 25 -16.77 -7.80 11.19
N GLY A 26 -16.03 -8.20 10.15
CA GLY A 26 -16.19 -9.44 9.42
C GLY A 26 -15.46 -10.65 10.05
N ASP A 27 -15.58 -11.80 9.39
CA ASP A 27 -14.89 -13.03 9.80
C ASP A 27 -13.39 -12.97 9.45
N ASP A 28 -12.53 -13.32 10.43
CA ASP A 28 -11.07 -13.31 10.26
C ASP A 28 -10.60 -14.17 9.07
N THR A 29 -11.27 -15.29 8.79
CA THR A 29 -10.92 -16.16 7.67
C THR A 29 -11.23 -15.49 6.33
N GLN A 30 -12.31 -14.72 6.26
CA GLN A 30 -12.66 -13.94 5.08
C GLN A 30 -11.63 -12.82 4.84
N ASN A 31 -11.27 -12.07 5.88
CA ASN A 31 -10.27 -10.99 5.78
C ASN A 31 -8.90 -11.54 5.38
N ALA A 32 -8.46 -12.65 5.97
CA ALA A 32 -7.22 -13.31 5.59
C ALA A 32 -7.20 -13.74 4.12
N ARG A 33 -8.34 -14.20 3.57
CA ARG A 33 -8.46 -14.55 2.15
C ARG A 33 -8.39 -13.32 1.24
N ALA A 34 -9.04 -12.22 1.61
CA ALA A 34 -8.98 -10.98 0.85
C ALA A 34 -7.53 -10.46 0.75
N VAL A 35 -6.83 -10.44 1.88
CA VAL A 35 -5.41 -10.06 1.93
C VAL A 35 -4.55 -11.03 1.12
N SER A 36 -4.77 -12.34 1.24
CA SER A 36 -4.00 -13.35 0.48
C SER A 36 -4.15 -13.18 -1.03
N LEU A 37 -5.37 -12.94 -1.50
CA LEU A 37 -5.65 -12.71 -2.92
C LEU A 37 -4.97 -11.43 -3.42
N ALA A 38 -5.00 -10.36 -2.62
CA ALA A 38 -4.30 -9.13 -2.96
C ALA A 38 -2.79 -9.35 -3.07
N LEU A 39 -2.17 -10.06 -2.12
CA LEU A 39 -0.75 -10.39 -2.15
C LEU A 39 -0.37 -11.25 -3.36
N GLU A 40 -1.18 -12.25 -3.73
CA GLU A 40 -0.99 -13.06 -4.93
C GLU A 40 -1.03 -12.19 -6.20
N THR A 41 -2.04 -11.33 -6.31
CA THR A 41 -2.21 -10.42 -7.44
C THR A 41 -1.04 -9.42 -7.55
N LEU A 42 -0.55 -8.90 -6.41
CA LEU A 42 0.64 -8.05 -6.38
C LEU A 42 1.90 -8.80 -6.85
N GLY A 43 2.02 -10.08 -6.50
CA GLY A 43 3.07 -10.96 -6.99
C GLY A 43 3.03 -11.11 -8.51
N ASP A 44 1.84 -11.37 -9.07
CA ASP A 44 1.63 -11.51 -10.52
C ASP A 44 1.93 -10.22 -11.30
N LEU A 45 1.67 -9.06 -10.68
CA LEU A 45 2.00 -7.74 -11.24
C LEU A 45 3.48 -7.36 -11.11
N GLY A 46 4.30 -8.18 -10.43
CA GLY A 46 5.70 -7.88 -10.19
C GLY A 46 5.92 -6.69 -9.26
N ALA A 47 5.01 -6.49 -8.29
CA ALA A 47 5.05 -5.35 -7.36
C ALA A 47 6.35 -5.31 -6.52
N VAL A 48 6.98 -6.47 -6.31
CA VAL A 48 8.31 -6.61 -5.74
C VAL A 48 9.14 -7.52 -6.65
N THR A 49 10.29 -7.02 -7.11
CA THR A 49 11.23 -7.81 -7.90
C THR A 49 12.50 -8.06 -7.10
N VAL A 50 13.01 -9.29 -7.17
CA VAL A 50 14.25 -9.69 -6.50
C VAL A 50 15.26 -10.11 -7.56
N THR A 51 16.37 -9.39 -7.63
CA THR A 51 17.50 -9.70 -8.52
C THR A 51 18.67 -10.19 -7.69
N THR A 52 19.08 -11.43 -7.92
CA THR A 52 20.29 -12.01 -7.32
C THR A 52 21.45 -11.89 -8.29
N HIS A 53 22.55 -11.29 -7.85
CA HIS A 53 23.79 -11.28 -8.63
C HIS A 53 24.67 -12.47 -8.22
N PRO A 54 24.95 -13.42 -9.12
CA PRO A 54 25.70 -14.63 -8.75
C PRO A 54 27.17 -14.35 -8.36
N ASP A 55 27.73 -13.23 -8.84
CA ASP A 55 29.15 -12.88 -8.63
C ASP A 55 29.38 -11.82 -7.54
N ALA A 56 28.30 -11.20 -7.06
CA ALA A 56 28.34 -10.21 -6.00
C ALA A 56 27.31 -10.67 -4.99
N ASP A 57 27.73 -11.10 -3.80
CA ASP A 57 26.92 -11.64 -2.68
C ASP A 57 25.88 -10.61 -2.17
N THR A 58 24.99 -10.21 -3.08
CA THR A 58 24.15 -9.02 -3.04
C THR A 58 22.83 -9.36 -3.70
N VAL A 59 21.77 -9.07 -2.95
CA VAL A 59 20.39 -9.21 -3.41
C VAL A 59 19.84 -7.80 -3.57
N ARG A 60 19.38 -7.46 -4.78
CA ARG A 60 18.64 -6.23 -5.03
C ARG A 60 17.16 -6.53 -4.96
N VAL A 61 16.46 -5.82 -4.08
CA VAL A 61 14.99 -5.83 -4.02
C VAL A 61 14.50 -4.49 -4.56
N ASP A 62 13.60 -4.53 -5.54
CA ASP A 62 12.94 -3.34 -6.08
C ASP A 62 11.44 -3.43 -5.82
N ALA A 63 10.93 -2.51 -4.99
CA ALA A 63 9.53 -2.36 -4.65
C ALA A 63 9.04 -0.94 -4.97
N SER A 64 9.71 -0.24 -5.90
CA SER A 64 9.48 1.18 -6.16
C SER A 64 8.04 1.47 -6.59
N ASP A 65 7.46 0.61 -7.42
CA ASP A 65 6.07 0.77 -7.87
C ASP A 65 5.07 0.54 -6.74
N LEU A 66 5.32 -0.45 -5.88
CA LEU A 66 4.49 -0.72 -4.70
C LEU A 66 4.53 0.43 -3.69
N LEU A 67 5.72 0.91 -3.37
CA LEU A 67 5.92 2.04 -2.45
C LEU A 67 5.33 3.32 -3.03
N GLY A 68 5.57 3.59 -4.33
CA GLY A 68 5.02 4.74 -5.03
C GLY A 68 3.48 4.74 -5.02
N ALA A 69 2.87 3.61 -5.35
CA ALA A 69 1.43 3.42 -5.28
C ALA A 69 0.88 3.70 -3.88
N THR A 70 1.50 3.10 -2.85
CA THR A 70 1.10 3.24 -1.45
C THR A 70 1.18 4.70 -0.99
N ILE A 71 2.30 5.38 -1.28
CA ILE A 71 2.51 6.77 -0.89
C ILE A 71 1.48 7.69 -1.56
N VAL A 72 1.19 7.51 -2.85
CA VAL A 72 0.19 8.34 -3.54
C VAL A 72 -1.20 8.13 -2.97
N SER A 73 -1.60 6.89 -2.70
CA SER A 73 -2.89 6.59 -2.08
C SER A 73 -2.98 7.19 -0.66
N MET A 74 -1.92 7.06 0.14
CA MET A 74 -1.86 7.65 1.49
C MET A 74 -1.92 9.17 1.46
N LEU A 75 -1.19 9.83 0.57
CA LEU A 75 -1.22 11.30 0.44
C LEU A 75 -2.64 11.79 0.13
N TRP A 76 -3.35 11.11 -0.78
CA TRP A 76 -4.73 11.47 -1.09
C TRP A 76 -5.66 11.24 0.12
N LEU A 77 -5.54 10.12 0.82
CA LEU A 77 -6.37 9.82 2.00
C LEU A 77 -6.12 10.81 3.16
N VAL A 78 -4.86 11.16 3.40
CA VAL A 78 -4.47 12.13 4.44
C VAL A 78 -5.03 13.52 4.12
N ASP A 79 -4.89 13.98 2.87
CA ASP A 79 -5.45 15.26 2.41
C ASP A 79 -6.97 15.30 2.60
N GLN A 80 -7.68 14.26 2.16
CA GLN A 80 -9.14 14.17 2.33
C GLN A 80 -9.57 14.14 3.80
N LEU A 81 -8.82 13.45 4.66
CA LEU A 81 -9.15 13.37 6.09
C LEU A 81 -8.89 14.69 6.79
N ALA A 82 -7.76 15.34 6.49
CA ALA A 82 -7.41 16.66 7.00
C ALA A 82 -8.49 17.70 6.65
N GLU A 83 -8.94 17.71 5.39
CA GLU A 83 -10.04 18.58 4.95
C GLU A 83 -11.35 18.27 5.70
N ALA A 84 -11.69 16.99 5.86
CA ALA A 84 -12.93 16.56 6.50
C ALA A 84 -12.98 16.86 8.01
N THR A 85 -11.84 16.82 8.70
CA THR A 85 -11.76 17.05 10.16
C THR A 85 -11.37 18.49 10.53
N GLY A 86 -10.91 19.29 9.56
CA GLY A 86 -10.31 20.60 9.81
C GLY A 86 -8.95 20.53 10.51
N SER A 87 -8.28 19.38 10.43
CA SER A 87 -6.94 19.14 10.97
C SER A 87 -5.87 19.45 9.92
N SER A 88 -4.60 19.55 10.34
CA SER A 88 -3.48 19.56 9.40
C SER A 88 -3.09 18.15 8.95
N GLU A 89 -2.44 18.02 7.78
CA GLU A 89 -1.91 16.73 7.31
C GLU A 89 -0.91 16.13 8.32
N GLU A 90 -0.12 16.96 9.00
CA GLU A 90 0.83 16.52 10.03
C GLU A 90 0.13 15.95 11.26
N GLU A 91 -1.00 16.53 11.67
CA GLU A 91 -1.82 16.00 12.78
C GLU A 91 -2.41 14.64 12.43
N VAL A 92 -2.94 14.48 11.20
CA VAL A 92 -3.43 13.19 10.70
C VAL A 92 -2.31 12.15 10.65
N ALA A 93 -1.13 12.52 10.14
CA ALA A 93 0.01 11.62 10.07
C ALA A 93 0.55 11.25 11.47
N ALA A 94 0.49 12.16 12.44
CA ALA A 94 0.85 11.87 13.83
C ALA A 94 -0.13 10.87 14.45
N ALA A 95 -1.44 11.09 14.30
CA ALA A 95 -2.48 10.17 14.79
C ALA A 95 -2.37 8.77 14.15
N LEU A 96 -2.04 8.69 12.85
CA LEU A 96 -1.83 7.40 12.18
C LEU A 96 -0.61 6.65 12.75
N ARG A 97 0.47 7.37 13.10
CA ARG A 97 1.64 6.73 13.75
C ARG A 97 1.29 6.23 15.15
N GLU A 98 0.59 7.03 15.94
CA GLU A 98 0.11 6.63 17.26
C GLU A 98 -0.75 5.37 17.18
N PHE A 99 -1.70 5.32 16.24
CA PHE A 99 -2.52 4.13 16.00
C PHE A 99 -1.72 2.87 15.61
N MET A 100 -0.57 3.02 14.94
CA MET A 100 0.28 1.87 14.57
C MET A 100 1.19 1.39 15.70
N ASP A 101 1.48 2.25 16.68
CA ASP A 101 2.34 1.94 17.83
C ASP A 101 1.56 1.34 19.01
N ASP A 102 0.21 1.40 18.96
CA ASP A 102 -0.73 0.77 19.90
C ASP A 102 -1.00 -0.71 19.61
#